data_AF-A0A166BNK2-F1
#
_entry.id   AF-A0A166BNK2-F1
#
_cell.length_a   1.000
_cell.length_b   1.000
_cell.length_c   1.000
_cell.angle_alpha   90.00
_cell.angle_beta   90.00
_cell.angle_gamma   90.00
#
_symmetry.space_group_name_H-M   'P 1'
#
loop_
_entity.id
_entity.type
_entity.pdbx_description
1 polymer ?
#
loop_
_entity_poly.entity_id
_entity_poly.type
_entity_poly.pdbx_seq_one_letter_code
_entity_poly.pdbx_strand_id
1 'polypeptide(L)'
;MFDSFAVSARDYLRVSGPKPLMSRRSTFNTVGATGIPALREHIRKIGLSAARLATAEHAAALSVLVEEMKLWCTAEDDGTMYDRNALKALWAGSTFDDLHSPRVSVSATLSEELDKALSSSSERFWRDITSGLVPSMRDSVGTAARRNIELAVKTIAGDSALGWQQLKATFRRRGVWKGRNFNATIVHSLFRDFAAQWSVALDGNQFVDDAAAVKGILSLALARIEHDAAASLKPRVKKYKGAILRWGNGCVRSAITKLRKDITRAQKSISREMEADIREKLEPLYKRCAEHSKQGARDRSLKWFRDGLTDDIYSTVIERAVRSLREGMKRHVATYTAQIKNMVPEVRIRRLSAYIPDEVTLLWRLKIEARMSPIWDQPLPSKPFAEERSHAAVKLDDILDSIDRLKAEIGVPSDEHFE
;
A
#
# COMPACT_ATOMS: atom_id res chain seq x y z
N MET A 1 11.69 -0.42 -17.07
CA MET A 1 11.66 0.20 -18.40
C MET A 1 10.20 0.35 -18.77
N PHE A 2 9.70 1.57 -19.01
CA PHE A 2 8.30 1.74 -19.42
C PHE A 2 8.20 1.40 -20.90
N ASP A 3 7.39 0.40 -21.25
CA ASP A 3 7.12 0.08 -22.64
C ASP A 3 6.36 1.26 -23.27
N SER A 4 7.01 1.97 -24.18
CA SER A 4 6.40 3.04 -24.96
C SER A 4 5.78 2.43 -26.21
N PHE A 5 4.45 2.48 -26.32
CA PHE A 5 3.72 2.02 -27.50
C PHE A 5 3.37 3.22 -28.40
N ALA A 6 3.94 3.27 -29.60
CA ALA A 6 3.43 4.14 -30.66
C ALA A 6 2.26 3.43 -31.36
N VAL A 7 1.04 3.92 -31.17
CA VAL A 7 -0.18 3.28 -31.73
C VAL A 7 -0.95 4.22 -32.64
N SER A 8 -1.49 3.68 -33.75
CA SER A 8 -2.44 4.39 -34.62
C SER A 8 -3.79 3.69 -34.68
N ALA A 9 -4.76 4.17 -33.90
CA ALA A 9 -6.13 3.65 -33.92
C ALA A 9 -6.83 3.83 -35.27
N ARG A 10 -6.54 4.94 -35.97
CA ARG A 10 -7.12 5.21 -37.30
C ARG A 10 -6.61 4.22 -38.33
N ASP A 11 -5.32 3.93 -38.34
CA ASP A 11 -4.75 2.98 -39.31
C ASP A 11 -5.10 1.54 -38.97
N TYR A 12 -5.20 1.19 -37.68
CA TYR A 12 -5.74 -0.10 -37.26
C TYR A 12 -7.15 -0.32 -37.83
N LEU A 13 -8.07 0.63 -37.64
CA LEU A 13 -9.44 0.51 -38.18
C LEU A 13 -9.49 0.43 -39.71
N ARG A 14 -8.56 1.11 -40.41
CA ARG A 14 -8.48 1.04 -41.89
C ARG A 14 -8.00 -0.31 -42.39
N VAL A 15 -7.02 -0.90 -41.71
CA VAL A 15 -6.41 -2.18 -42.11
C VAL A 15 -7.23 -3.37 -41.60
N SER A 16 -7.92 -3.25 -40.46
CA SER A 16 -8.71 -4.33 -39.85
C SER A 16 -10.21 -4.33 -40.21
N GLY A 17 -10.73 -3.25 -40.81
CA GLY A 17 -12.15 -3.07 -41.06
C GLY A 17 -12.68 -3.83 -42.29
N PRO A 18 -13.94 -4.30 -42.29
CA PRO A 18 -14.54 -5.07 -43.40
C PRO A 18 -14.70 -4.27 -44.70
N LYS A 19 -14.62 -2.94 -44.64
CA LYS A 19 -14.45 -2.06 -45.80
C LYS A 19 -13.35 -1.03 -45.47
N PRO A 20 -12.21 -1.03 -46.17
CA PRO A 20 -11.22 0.02 -46.03
C PRO A 20 -11.91 1.37 -46.26
N LEU A 21 -11.80 2.31 -45.32
CA LEU A 21 -12.27 3.69 -45.52
C LEU A 21 -11.50 4.28 -46.71
N MET A 22 -12.13 4.23 -47.90
CA MET A 22 -11.53 4.43 -49.23
C MET A 22 -10.92 5.82 -49.47
N SER A 23 -11.03 6.78 -48.56
CA SER A 23 -10.60 8.16 -48.86
C SER A 23 -9.12 8.45 -48.60
N ARG A 24 -8.39 7.62 -47.83
CA ARG A 24 -6.92 7.77 -47.63
C ARG A 24 -6.23 6.43 -47.41
N ARG A 25 -5.12 6.19 -48.13
CA ARG A 25 -4.22 5.04 -47.89
C ARG A 25 -3.74 5.05 -46.44
N SER A 26 -3.74 3.88 -45.81
CA SER A 26 -3.12 3.72 -44.50
C SER A 26 -1.60 3.91 -44.61
N THR A 27 -0.98 4.42 -43.56
CA THR A 27 0.49 4.44 -43.43
C THR A 27 1.07 3.07 -43.14
N PHE A 28 0.24 2.11 -42.71
CA PHE A 28 0.65 0.74 -42.40
C PHE A 28 -0.01 -0.25 -43.35
N ASN A 29 0.76 -1.23 -43.80
CA ASN A 29 0.26 -2.28 -44.69
C ASN A 29 -0.23 -3.52 -43.93
N THR A 30 0.03 -3.59 -42.62
CA THR A 30 -0.33 -4.74 -41.78
C THR A 30 -0.90 -4.26 -40.44
N VAL A 31 -1.81 -5.04 -39.86
CA VAL A 31 -2.40 -4.76 -38.54
C VAL A 31 -1.34 -4.73 -37.46
N GLY A 32 -0.31 -5.58 -37.55
CA GLY A 32 0.81 -5.62 -36.59
C GLY A 32 1.59 -4.31 -36.50
N ALA A 33 1.85 -3.65 -37.64
CA ALA A 33 2.64 -2.42 -37.67
C ALA A 33 1.92 -1.20 -37.02
N THR A 34 0.62 -1.30 -36.77
CA THR A 34 -0.17 -0.24 -36.11
C THR A 34 0.10 -0.13 -34.60
N GLY A 35 0.79 -1.12 -34.01
CA GLY A 35 1.09 -1.21 -32.58
C GLY A 35 -0.08 -1.63 -31.69
N ILE A 36 -1.33 -1.64 -32.20
CA ILE A 36 -2.52 -1.99 -31.41
C ILE A 36 -2.53 -3.45 -30.93
N PRO A 37 -2.18 -4.47 -31.74
CA PRO A 37 -2.10 -5.85 -31.24
C PRO A 37 -1.13 -6.01 -30.08
N ALA A 38 0.05 -5.39 -30.17
CA ALA A 38 1.05 -5.41 -29.10
C ALA A 38 0.53 -4.71 -27.82
N LEU A 39 -0.14 -3.57 -27.96
CA LEU A 39 -0.79 -2.89 -26.84
C LEU A 39 -1.88 -3.76 -26.19
N ARG A 40 -2.73 -4.43 -26.98
CA ARG A 40 -3.77 -5.34 -26.46
C ARG A 40 -3.16 -6.50 -25.69
N GLU A 41 -2.10 -7.10 -26.23
CA GLU A 41 -1.38 -8.19 -25.56
C GLU A 41 -0.72 -7.72 -24.26
N HIS A 42 -0.14 -6.53 -24.25
CA HIS A 42 0.41 -5.92 -23.04
C HIS A 42 -0.67 -5.66 -21.98
N ILE A 43 -1.82 -5.10 -22.36
CA ILE A 43 -2.95 -4.90 -21.44
C ILE A 43 -3.46 -6.25 -20.91
N ARG A 44 -3.57 -7.27 -21.76
CA ARG A 44 -3.94 -8.64 -21.35
C ARG A 44 -2.94 -9.20 -20.35
N LYS A 45 -1.64 -9.03 -20.59
CA LYS A 45 -0.57 -9.45 -19.67
C LYS A 45 -0.66 -8.74 -18.33
N ILE A 46 -0.91 -7.43 -18.31
CA ILE A 46 -1.13 -6.67 -17.07
C ILE A 46 -2.36 -7.19 -16.32
N GLY A 47 -3.48 -7.37 -17.03
CA GLY A 47 -4.73 -7.87 -16.45
C GLY A 47 -4.56 -9.27 -15.85
N LEU A 48 -3.88 -10.18 -16.58
CA LEU A 48 -3.55 -11.51 -16.08
C LEU A 48 -2.61 -11.47 -14.88
N SER A 49 -1.61 -10.59 -14.88
CA SER A 49 -0.71 -10.44 -13.74
C SER A 49 -1.46 -9.94 -12.49
N ALA A 50 -2.37 -8.97 -12.65
CA ALA A 50 -3.18 -8.46 -11.55
C ALA A 50 -4.16 -9.54 -11.05
N ALA A 51 -4.81 -10.28 -11.96
CA ALA A 51 -5.68 -11.39 -11.62
C ALA A 51 -4.91 -12.49 -10.86
N ARG A 52 -3.72 -12.90 -11.35
CA ARG A 52 -2.87 -13.88 -10.67
C ARG A 52 -2.49 -13.43 -9.25
N LEU A 53 -2.13 -12.16 -9.07
CA LEU A 53 -1.82 -11.63 -7.75
C LEU A 53 -3.04 -11.69 -6.82
N ALA A 54 -4.21 -11.28 -7.31
CA ALA A 54 -5.45 -11.37 -6.53
C ALA A 54 -5.78 -12.83 -6.19
N THR A 55 -5.71 -13.76 -7.16
CA THR A 55 -5.94 -15.19 -6.93
C THR A 55 -4.95 -15.75 -5.91
N ALA A 56 -3.67 -15.37 -5.96
CA ALA A 56 -2.67 -15.76 -4.99
C ALA A 56 -3.03 -15.30 -3.56
N GLU A 57 -3.44 -14.04 -3.41
CA GLU A 57 -3.88 -13.49 -2.12
C GLU A 57 -5.09 -14.25 -1.56
N HIS A 58 -6.09 -14.57 -2.39
CA HIS A 58 -7.27 -15.34 -1.97
C HIS A 58 -6.94 -16.81 -1.68
N ALA A 59 -6.08 -17.43 -2.48
CA ALA A 59 -5.61 -18.80 -2.28
C ALA A 59 -4.87 -18.93 -0.94
N ALA A 60 -3.98 -17.98 -0.62
CA ALA A 60 -3.30 -17.93 0.67
C ALA A 60 -4.28 -17.77 1.84
N ALA A 61 -5.27 -16.87 1.71
CA ALA A 61 -6.31 -16.69 2.74
C ALA A 61 -7.15 -17.97 2.92
N LEU A 62 -7.46 -18.67 1.83
CA LEU A 62 -8.21 -19.92 1.86
C LEU A 62 -7.40 -21.06 2.47
N SER A 63 -6.11 -21.22 2.12
CA SER A 63 -5.22 -22.21 2.76
C SER A 63 -5.21 -22.03 4.26
N VAL A 64 -5.08 -20.79 4.73
CA VAL A 64 -5.08 -20.46 6.15
C VAL A 64 -6.41 -20.87 6.82
N LEU A 65 -7.55 -20.60 6.19
CA LEU A 65 -8.86 -21.00 6.73
C LEU A 65 -9.02 -22.53 6.77
N VAL A 66 -8.59 -23.23 5.72
CA VAL A 66 -8.66 -24.69 5.63
C VAL A 66 -7.72 -25.34 6.65
N GLU A 67 -6.51 -24.79 6.85
CA GLU A 67 -5.60 -25.18 7.93
C GLU A 67 -6.27 -25.00 9.30
N GLU A 68 -6.95 -23.87 9.57
CA GLU A 68 -7.69 -23.64 10.82
C GLU A 68 -8.79 -24.69 11.04
N MET A 69 -9.59 -24.97 10.01
CA MET A 69 -10.63 -26.00 10.07
C MET A 69 -10.03 -27.38 10.33
N LYS A 70 -8.96 -27.75 9.63
CA LYS A 70 -8.27 -29.03 9.81
C LYS A 70 -7.74 -29.15 11.24
N LEU A 71 -7.22 -28.06 11.75
CA LEU A 71 -6.63 -27.99 13.07
C LEU A 71 -7.68 -28.12 14.18
N TRP A 72 -8.91 -27.66 13.95
CA TRP A 72 -10.08 -27.93 14.80
C TRP A 72 -10.60 -29.37 14.66
N CYS A 73 -10.65 -29.91 13.43
CA CYS A 73 -11.07 -31.29 13.18
C CYS A 73 -10.11 -32.32 13.80
N THR A 74 -8.80 -32.03 13.80
CA THR A 74 -7.75 -32.89 14.37
C THR A 74 -7.45 -32.59 15.84
N ALA A 75 -8.30 -31.80 16.50
CA ALA A 75 -8.19 -31.56 17.93
C ALA A 75 -8.52 -32.83 18.71
N GLU A 76 -7.48 -33.54 19.17
CA GLU A 76 -7.57 -34.66 20.11
C GLU A 76 -8.04 -34.17 21.49
N ASP A 77 -8.53 -35.10 22.31
CA ASP A 77 -9.02 -34.86 23.68
C ASP A 77 -7.85 -34.69 24.66
N ASP A 78 -6.85 -33.91 24.25
CA ASP A 78 -5.61 -33.72 24.98
C ASP A 78 -5.80 -32.75 26.13
N GLY A 79 -5.32 -33.16 27.30
CA GLY A 79 -5.24 -32.32 28.48
C GLY A 79 -6.57 -32.18 29.23
N THR A 80 -6.44 -32.00 30.55
CA THR A 80 -7.59 -31.80 31.41
C THR A 80 -8.21 -30.42 31.16
N MET A 81 -9.48 -30.24 31.56
CA MET A 81 -10.11 -28.92 31.58
C MET A 81 -9.30 -27.92 32.41
N TYR A 82 -8.62 -28.40 33.47
CA TYR A 82 -7.72 -27.61 34.30
C TYR A 82 -6.52 -27.08 33.50
N ASP A 83 -5.82 -27.93 32.75
CA ASP A 83 -4.66 -27.55 31.93
C ASP A 83 -5.02 -26.46 30.89
N ARG A 84 -6.20 -26.60 30.30
CA ARG A 84 -6.73 -25.64 29.31
C ARG A 84 -7.09 -24.30 29.93
N ASN A 85 -7.73 -24.31 31.09
CA ASN A 85 -8.01 -23.08 31.85
C ASN A 85 -6.72 -22.40 32.32
N ALA A 86 -5.68 -23.16 32.69
CA ALA A 86 -4.38 -22.62 33.06
C ALA A 86 -3.71 -21.89 31.88
N LEU A 87 -3.75 -22.47 30.67
CA LEU A 87 -3.28 -21.80 29.45
C LEU A 87 -4.08 -20.55 29.09
N LYS A 88 -5.41 -20.60 29.24
CA LYS A 88 -6.28 -19.44 29.02
C LYS A 88 -5.98 -18.32 30.02
N ALA A 89 -5.76 -18.67 31.29
CA ALA A 89 -5.34 -17.74 32.34
C ALA A 89 -3.96 -17.14 32.05
N LEU A 90 -2.99 -17.93 31.55
CA LEU A 90 -1.68 -17.44 31.11
C LEU A 90 -1.80 -16.44 29.96
N TRP A 91 -2.67 -16.72 28.98
CA TRP A 91 -2.92 -15.83 27.85
C TRP A 91 -3.57 -14.51 28.25
N ALA A 92 -4.66 -14.58 29.03
CA ALA A 92 -5.47 -13.44 29.43
C ALA A 92 -4.88 -12.66 30.63
N GLY A 93 -4.01 -13.29 31.43
CA GLY A 93 -3.50 -12.74 32.69
C GLY A 93 -4.54 -12.69 33.81
N SER A 94 -5.65 -13.42 33.65
CA SER A 94 -6.66 -13.57 34.70
C SER A 94 -6.26 -14.75 35.57
N THR A 95 -5.53 -14.51 36.66
CA THR A 95 -5.41 -15.50 37.74
C THR A 95 -6.77 -15.64 38.42
N PHE A 96 -7.24 -16.88 38.60
CA PHE A 96 -8.51 -17.17 39.28
C PHE A 96 -8.38 -17.08 40.82
N ASP A 97 -7.14 -16.98 41.35
CA ASP A 97 -6.81 -16.81 42.77
C ASP A 97 -5.72 -15.73 42.92
N ASP A 98 -6.16 -14.48 43.07
CA ASP A 98 -5.29 -13.31 43.30
C ASP A 98 -4.83 -13.25 44.77
N LEU A 99 -3.72 -13.92 45.09
CA LEU A 99 -3.00 -13.59 46.33
C LEU A 99 -1.49 -13.38 46.16
N HIS A 100 -0.78 -14.06 45.25
CA HIS A 100 0.69 -13.93 45.17
C HIS A 100 1.21 -13.68 43.73
N SER A 101 1.49 -12.40 43.46
CA SER A 101 2.19 -11.81 42.30
C SER A 101 1.40 -11.68 40.99
N PRO A 102 1.17 -10.45 40.48
CA PRO A 102 0.49 -10.24 39.20
C PRO A 102 1.34 -10.78 38.05
N ARG A 103 0.96 -11.93 37.50
CA ARG A 103 1.56 -12.44 36.28
C ARG A 103 1.11 -11.57 35.11
N VAL A 104 2.05 -10.84 34.49
CA VAL A 104 1.79 -10.08 33.27
C VAL A 104 1.31 -11.05 32.17
N SER A 105 0.15 -10.76 31.59
CA SER A 105 -0.47 -11.60 30.57
C SER A 105 0.38 -11.67 29.31
N VAL A 106 0.42 -12.84 28.66
CA VAL A 106 1.15 -12.99 27.39
C VAL A 106 0.58 -12.06 26.33
N SER A 107 -0.75 -11.89 26.29
CA SER A 107 -1.41 -10.98 25.36
C SER A 107 -1.04 -9.51 25.58
N ALA A 108 -0.95 -9.05 26.83
CA ALA A 108 -0.57 -7.67 27.15
C ALA A 108 0.89 -7.40 26.78
N THR A 109 1.80 -8.31 27.16
CA THR A 109 3.21 -8.20 26.75
C THR A 109 3.34 -8.20 25.24
N LEU A 110 2.61 -9.07 24.53
CA LEU A 110 2.63 -9.12 23.07
C LEU A 110 2.17 -7.80 22.44
N SER A 111 1.05 -7.25 22.90
CA SER A 111 0.53 -5.96 22.41
C SER A 111 1.52 -4.82 22.68
N GLU A 112 2.12 -4.77 23.87
CA GLU A 112 3.09 -3.74 24.23
C GLU A 112 4.36 -3.80 23.36
N GLU A 113 4.91 -5.00 23.14
CA GLU A 113 6.12 -5.17 22.34
C GLU A 113 5.87 -4.87 20.85
N LEU A 114 4.69 -5.21 20.32
CA LEU A 114 4.32 -4.82 18.97
C LEU A 114 4.11 -3.32 18.85
N ASP A 115 3.49 -2.68 19.85
CA ASP A 115 3.35 -1.23 19.89
C ASP A 115 4.70 -0.54 19.85
N LYS A 116 5.68 -1.02 20.63
CA LYS A 116 7.06 -0.52 20.60
C LYS A 116 7.72 -0.69 19.23
N ALA A 117 7.60 -1.88 18.62
CA ALA A 117 8.19 -2.16 17.31
C ALA A 117 7.59 -1.26 16.21
N LEU A 118 6.26 -1.17 16.15
CA LEU A 118 5.55 -0.37 15.15
C LEU A 118 5.75 1.13 15.34
N SER A 119 5.83 1.59 16.60
CA SER A 119 6.13 2.99 16.91
C SER A 119 7.54 3.35 16.46
N SER A 120 8.52 2.47 16.70
CA SER A 120 9.90 2.69 16.27
C SER A 120 10.03 2.86 14.74
N SER A 121 9.36 2.01 13.95
CA SER A 121 9.36 2.14 12.49
C SER A 121 8.60 3.37 12.00
N SER A 122 7.47 3.69 12.64
CA SER A 122 6.71 4.91 12.35
C SER A 122 7.52 6.17 12.66
N GLU A 123 8.24 6.22 13.78
CA GLU A 123 9.09 7.33 14.17
C GLU A 123 10.26 7.53 13.21
N ARG A 124 10.91 6.45 12.76
CA ARG A 124 11.96 6.52 11.74
C ARG A 124 11.41 7.11 10.44
N PHE A 125 10.26 6.62 9.97
CA PHE A 125 9.60 7.16 8.79
C PHE A 125 9.24 8.66 8.94
N TRP A 126 8.71 9.05 10.09
CA TRP A 126 8.37 10.46 10.34
C TRP A 126 9.58 11.36 10.50
N ARG A 127 10.69 10.83 11.03
CA ARG A 127 11.98 11.51 11.09
C ARG A 127 12.51 11.78 9.67
N ASP A 128 12.48 10.79 8.79
CA ASP A 128 12.92 10.93 7.40
C ASP A 128 12.09 11.99 6.66
N ILE A 129 10.77 12.01 6.87
CA ILE A 129 9.89 13.05 6.31
C ILE A 129 10.19 14.42 6.92
N THR A 130 10.24 14.52 8.25
CA THR A 130 10.22 15.82 8.95
C THR A 130 11.58 16.49 8.95
N SER A 131 12.66 15.72 9.11
CA SER A 131 14.03 16.21 9.19
C SER A 131 14.77 16.12 7.87
N GLY A 132 14.35 15.23 6.95
CA GLY A 132 14.96 15.07 5.63
C GLY A 132 14.16 15.74 4.53
N LEU A 133 12.99 15.19 4.21
CA LEU A 133 12.25 15.57 3.01
C LEU A 133 11.66 16.99 3.09
N VAL A 134 11.00 17.35 4.19
CA VAL A 134 10.32 18.66 4.32
C VAL A 134 11.31 19.83 4.21
N PRO A 135 12.45 19.85 4.91
CA PRO A 135 13.47 20.88 4.71
C PRO A 135 13.96 20.95 3.26
N SER A 136 14.26 19.80 2.65
CA SER A 136 14.69 19.72 1.25
C SER A 136 13.64 20.29 0.28
N MET A 137 12.36 20.02 0.50
CA MET A 137 11.26 20.63 -0.27
C MET A 137 11.23 22.15 -0.11
N ARG A 138 11.46 22.68 1.09
CA ARG A 138 11.49 24.14 1.34
C ARG A 138 12.70 24.81 0.73
N ASP A 139 13.88 24.23 0.89
CA ASP A 139 15.13 24.73 0.31
C ASP A 139 15.09 24.70 -1.23
N SER A 140 14.29 23.80 -1.80
CA SER A 140 14.05 23.77 -3.26
C SER A 140 13.43 25.05 -3.78
N VAL A 141 12.66 25.80 -2.98
CA VAL A 141 11.95 27.01 -3.43
C VAL A 141 12.91 28.04 -3.99
N GLY A 142 13.93 28.45 -3.23
CA GLY A 142 14.85 29.52 -3.64
C GLY A 142 15.76 29.12 -4.80
N THR A 143 16.02 27.82 -4.96
CA THR A 143 16.85 27.29 -6.06
C THR A 143 16.02 27.09 -7.33
N ALA A 144 14.84 26.48 -7.18
CA ALA A 144 13.90 26.26 -8.26
C ALA A 144 13.30 27.55 -8.78
N ALA A 145 13.05 28.57 -7.95
CA ALA A 145 12.55 29.87 -8.42
C ALA A 145 13.48 30.49 -9.46
N ARG A 146 14.77 30.61 -9.13
CA ARG A 146 15.80 31.13 -10.05
C ARG A 146 15.89 30.31 -11.34
N ARG A 147 15.91 28.98 -11.22
CA ARG A 147 15.96 28.10 -12.39
C ARG A 147 14.66 28.10 -13.19
N ASN A 148 13.51 28.26 -12.56
CA ASN A 148 12.19 28.32 -13.20
C ASN A 148 12.01 29.63 -13.95
N ILE A 149 12.51 30.73 -13.43
CA ILE A 149 12.59 32.01 -14.14
C ILE A 149 13.40 31.81 -15.44
N GLU A 150 14.59 31.23 -15.34
CA GLU A 150 15.43 30.95 -16.52
C GLU A 150 14.82 29.92 -17.46
N LEU A 151 14.24 28.84 -16.93
CA LEU A 151 13.62 27.77 -17.69
C LEU A 151 12.32 28.24 -18.35
N ALA A 152 11.52 29.07 -17.68
CA ALA A 152 10.35 29.71 -18.27
C ALA A 152 10.79 30.62 -19.40
N VAL A 153 11.77 31.50 -19.18
CA VAL A 153 12.31 32.35 -20.25
C VAL A 153 12.86 31.49 -21.39
N LYS A 154 13.59 30.41 -21.13
CA LYS A 154 14.16 29.56 -22.18
C LYS A 154 13.12 28.68 -22.90
N THR A 155 12.17 28.10 -22.18
CA THR A 155 11.14 27.20 -22.74
C THR A 155 10.04 27.99 -23.46
N ILE A 156 9.76 29.21 -22.98
CA ILE A 156 8.73 30.09 -23.53
C ILE A 156 9.32 31.04 -24.60
N ALA A 157 10.55 31.55 -24.40
CA ALA A 157 11.20 32.51 -25.31
C ALA A 157 12.32 31.92 -26.16
N GLY A 158 13.05 30.90 -25.66
CA GLY A 158 14.22 30.29 -26.30
C GLY A 158 13.88 29.29 -27.42
N ASP A 159 12.66 28.77 -27.45
CA ASP A 159 12.06 28.31 -28.70
C ASP A 159 11.75 29.56 -29.52
N SER A 160 12.68 29.96 -30.40
CA SER A 160 12.45 30.96 -31.46
C SER A 160 11.20 30.66 -32.31
N ALA A 161 10.63 29.46 -32.17
CA ALA A 161 9.44 28.96 -32.84
C ALA A 161 8.09 29.43 -32.24
N LEU A 162 7.99 29.83 -30.96
CA LEU A 162 6.70 30.27 -30.40
C LEU A 162 6.40 31.72 -30.81
N GLY A 163 5.71 31.88 -31.94
CA GLY A 163 5.14 33.16 -32.35
C GLY A 163 4.21 33.74 -31.27
N TRP A 164 4.10 35.07 -31.21
CA TRP A 164 3.31 35.78 -30.19
C TRP A 164 1.90 35.20 -29.99
N GLN A 165 1.23 34.77 -31.06
CA GLN A 165 -0.10 34.17 -30.98
C GLN A 165 -0.14 32.86 -30.19
N GLN A 166 0.91 32.04 -30.30
CA GLN A 166 1.01 30.78 -29.56
C GLN A 166 1.30 31.04 -28.08
N LEU A 167 2.18 32.02 -27.80
CA LEU A 167 2.45 32.46 -26.43
C LEU A 167 1.18 33.01 -25.76
N LYS A 168 0.49 33.92 -26.44
CA LYS A 168 -0.79 34.50 -25.98
C LYS A 168 -1.85 33.42 -25.78
N ALA A 169 -1.94 32.44 -26.67
CA ALA A 169 -2.86 31.31 -26.52
C ALA A 169 -2.51 30.47 -25.29
N THR A 170 -1.23 30.28 -24.99
CA THR A 170 -0.79 29.53 -23.81
C THR A 170 -1.15 30.27 -22.51
N PHE A 171 -0.92 31.58 -22.46
CA PHE A 171 -1.37 32.41 -21.33
C PHE A 171 -2.90 32.40 -21.16
N ARG A 172 -3.66 32.56 -22.25
CA ARG A 172 -5.13 32.47 -22.22
C ARG A 172 -5.64 31.13 -21.71
N ARG A 173 -4.89 30.05 -21.94
CA ARG A 173 -5.19 28.70 -21.47
C ARG A 173 -4.43 28.32 -20.21
N ARG A 174 -4.12 29.31 -19.35
CA ARG A 174 -3.52 29.12 -18.02
C ARG A 174 -2.26 28.23 -18.05
N GLY A 175 -1.40 28.46 -19.03
CA GLY A 175 -0.12 27.75 -19.16
C GLY A 175 -0.17 26.43 -19.92
N VAL A 176 -1.31 26.04 -20.52
CA VAL A 176 -1.47 24.76 -21.23
C VAL A 176 -1.86 24.96 -22.70
N TRP A 177 -1.01 24.53 -23.63
CA TRP A 177 -1.28 24.65 -25.07
C TRP A 177 -0.54 23.60 -25.92
N LYS A 178 -1.27 22.92 -26.83
CA LYS A 178 -0.73 21.94 -27.81
C LYS A 178 0.26 20.94 -27.20
N GLY A 179 -0.12 20.31 -26.09
CA GLY A 179 0.70 19.31 -25.39
C GLY A 179 1.82 19.89 -24.53
N ARG A 180 2.03 21.22 -24.53
CA ARG A 180 2.92 21.89 -23.58
C ARG A 180 2.12 22.27 -22.33
N ASN A 181 2.70 22.00 -21.17
CA ASN A 181 2.12 22.34 -19.87
C ASN A 181 3.19 22.99 -18.99
N PHE A 182 3.18 24.33 -18.94
CA PHE A 182 4.18 25.08 -18.18
C PHE A 182 4.05 24.87 -16.68
N ASN A 183 2.83 24.63 -16.18
CA ASN A 183 2.62 24.35 -14.76
C ASN A 183 3.33 23.04 -14.37
N ALA A 184 3.21 21.99 -15.20
CA ALA A 184 3.91 20.74 -14.99
C ALA A 184 5.44 20.92 -15.09
N THR A 185 5.94 21.70 -16.06
CA THR A 185 7.39 21.99 -16.16
C THR A 185 7.94 22.66 -14.89
N ILE A 186 7.20 23.62 -14.33
CA ILE A 186 7.56 24.30 -13.08
C ILE A 186 7.59 23.31 -11.91
N VAL A 187 6.56 22.47 -11.79
CA VAL A 187 6.50 21.43 -10.76
C VAL A 187 7.65 20.44 -10.90
N HIS A 188 7.97 19.99 -12.12
CA HIS A 188 9.10 19.09 -12.35
C HIS A 188 10.45 19.69 -11.92
N SER A 189 10.64 20.99 -12.14
CA SER A 189 11.87 21.68 -11.72
C SER A 189 11.96 21.79 -10.20
N LEU A 190 10.84 22.06 -9.50
CA LEU A 190 10.78 21.98 -8.04
C LEU A 190 11.15 20.57 -7.55
N PHE A 191 10.48 19.54 -8.11
CA PHE A 191 10.72 18.14 -7.73
C PHE A 191 12.16 17.69 -7.92
N ARG A 192 12.84 18.14 -8.97
CA ARG A 192 14.22 17.73 -9.27
C ARG A 192 15.16 17.94 -8.08
N ASP A 193 14.94 19.00 -7.30
CA ASP A 193 15.85 19.39 -6.22
C ASP A 193 15.67 18.59 -4.94
N PHE A 194 14.52 17.94 -4.77
CA PHE A 194 14.23 17.06 -3.63
C PHE A 194 13.88 15.63 -4.04
N ALA A 195 14.05 15.26 -5.32
CA ALA A 195 13.65 13.95 -5.85
C ALA A 195 14.38 12.79 -5.16
N ALA A 196 15.66 12.98 -4.82
CA ALA A 196 16.44 11.96 -4.13
C ALA A 196 15.90 11.72 -2.71
N GLN A 197 15.70 12.78 -1.92
CA GLN A 197 15.13 12.72 -0.59
C GLN A 197 13.70 12.20 -0.60
N TRP A 198 12.93 12.54 -1.65
CA TRP A 198 11.57 12.05 -1.86
C TRP A 198 11.55 10.53 -2.05
N SER A 199 12.45 9.98 -2.87
CA SER A 199 12.59 8.53 -3.03
C SER A 199 12.97 7.89 -1.70
N VAL A 200 14.05 8.36 -1.07
CA VAL A 200 14.57 7.80 0.19
C VAL A 200 13.50 7.77 1.30
N ALA A 201 12.76 8.86 1.48
CA ALA A 201 11.77 8.96 2.55
C ALA A 201 10.50 8.13 2.27
N LEU A 202 10.17 7.87 1.01
CA LEU A 202 8.88 7.28 0.62
C LEU A 202 8.97 5.89 -0.04
N ASP A 203 10.16 5.39 -0.33
CA ASP A 203 10.35 4.02 -0.84
C ASP A 203 9.95 2.95 0.20
N GLY A 204 9.77 3.33 1.47
CA GLY A 204 9.14 2.50 2.49
C GLY A 204 10.00 1.30 2.91
N ASN A 205 11.33 1.45 2.86
CA ASN A 205 12.27 0.47 3.40
C ASN A 205 12.26 0.43 4.93
N GLN A 206 11.74 1.48 5.56
CA GLN A 206 11.64 1.71 7.00
C GLN A 206 10.71 0.69 7.68
N PHE A 207 9.83 0.04 6.91
CA PHE A 207 8.90 -0.99 7.38
C PHE A 207 9.31 -2.40 6.95
N VAL A 208 10.43 -2.59 6.22
CA VAL A 208 10.87 -3.92 5.74
C VAL A 208 11.17 -4.85 6.91
N ASP A 209 11.79 -4.30 7.94
CA ASP A 209 12.19 -5.05 9.14
C ASP A 209 11.01 -5.40 10.05
N ASP A 210 9.83 -4.78 9.85
CA ASP A 210 8.66 -5.02 10.70
C ASP A 210 8.19 -6.48 10.61
N ALA A 211 8.30 -7.11 9.44
CA ALA A 211 7.94 -8.53 9.31
C ALA A 211 8.82 -9.42 10.19
N ALA A 212 10.13 -9.17 10.21
CA ALA A 212 11.07 -9.90 11.05
C ALA A 212 10.88 -9.59 12.53
N ALA A 213 10.70 -8.31 12.88
CA ALA A 213 10.45 -7.87 14.25
C ALA A 213 9.17 -8.48 14.83
N VAL A 214 8.05 -8.40 14.10
CA VAL A 214 6.77 -8.98 14.50
C VAL A 214 6.86 -10.51 14.61
N LYS A 215 7.54 -11.19 13.66
CA LYS A 215 7.79 -12.64 13.75
C LYS A 215 8.58 -12.99 15.01
N GLY A 216 9.62 -12.22 15.34
CA GLY A 216 10.43 -12.41 16.55
C GLY A 216 9.61 -12.25 17.84
N ILE A 217 8.81 -11.20 17.92
CA ILE A 217 7.92 -10.93 19.07
C ILE A 217 6.88 -12.05 19.23
N LEU A 218 6.22 -12.46 18.14
CA LEU A 218 5.26 -13.58 18.17
C LEU A 218 5.93 -14.89 18.59
N SER A 219 7.13 -15.16 18.08
CA SER A 219 7.88 -16.38 18.41
C SER A 219 8.21 -16.45 19.89
N LEU A 220 8.65 -15.33 20.48
CA LEU A 220 8.94 -15.24 21.91
C LEU A 220 7.68 -15.44 22.76
N ALA A 221 6.58 -14.78 22.40
CA ALA A 221 5.30 -14.93 23.11
C ALA A 221 4.79 -16.38 23.06
N LEU A 222 4.83 -17.01 21.88
CA LEU A 222 4.39 -18.40 21.70
C LEU A 222 5.33 -19.40 22.36
N ALA A 223 6.65 -19.13 22.41
CA ALA A 223 7.61 -19.97 23.13
C ALA A 223 7.35 -19.96 24.64
N ARG A 224 6.94 -18.83 25.21
CA ARG A 224 6.51 -18.75 26.61
C ARG A 224 5.27 -19.60 26.87
N ILE A 225 4.26 -19.55 25.99
CA ILE A 225 3.06 -20.40 26.09
C ILE A 225 3.44 -21.88 26.00
N GLU A 226 4.32 -22.26 25.07
CA GLU A 226 4.80 -23.63 24.90
C GLU A 226 5.57 -24.13 26.14
N HIS A 227 6.39 -23.26 26.73
CA HIS A 227 7.14 -23.58 27.94
C HIS A 227 6.21 -23.88 29.13
N ASP A 228 5.22 -22.99 29.34
CA ASP A 228 4.31 -23.00 30.49
C ASP A 228 3.09 -23.95 30.30
N ALA A 229 2.89 -24.47 29.09
CA ALA A 229 1.84 -25.45 28.81
C ALA A 229 2.04 -26.76 29.58
N ALA A 230 0.95 -27.39 30.00
CA ALA A 230 0.97 -28.76 30.52
C ALA A 230 1.60 -29.72 29.49
N ALA A 231 2.29 -30.76 29.95
CA ALA A 231 3.00 -31.70 29.06
C ALA A 231 2.10 -32.31 27.99
N SER A 232 0.83 -32.60 28.34
CA SER A 232 -0.22 -33.07 27.44
C SER A 232 -0.56 -32.09 26.31
N LEU A 233 -0.45 -30.78 26.56
CA LEU A 233 -0.81 -29.72 25.60
C LEU A 233 0.40 -29.21 24.78
N LYS A 234 1.65 -29.51 25.17
CA LYS A 234 2.86 -29.03 24.47
C LYS A 234 2.93 -29.43 22.99
N PRO A 235 2.68 -30.70 22.59
CA PRO A 235 2.71 -31.09 21.18
C PRO A 235 1.74 -30.26 20.34
N ARG A 236 0.56 -29.98 20.92
CA ARG A 236 -0.47 -29.15 20.31
C ARG A 236 -0.03 -27.70 20.19
N VAL A 237 0.45 -27.08 21.27
CA VAL A 237 0.95 -25.70 21.22
C VAL A 237 2.05 -25.55 20.17
N LYS A 238 2.98 -26.52 20.08
CA LYS A 238 4.05 -26.54 19.07
C LYS A 238 3.50 -26.57 17.63
N LYS A 239 2.48 -27.40 17.36
CA LYS A 239 1.81 -27.46 16.04
C LYS A 239 1.16 -26.12 15.67
N TYR A 240 0.44 -25.49 16.61
CA TYR A 240 -0.26 -24.23 16.37
C TYR A 240 0.70 -23.03 16.25
N LYS A 241 1.81 -23.04 17.00
CA LYS A 241 2.86 -22.02 16.95
C LYS A 241 3.36 -21.78 15.53
N GLY A 242 3.67 -22.84 14.78
CA GLY A 242 4.12 -22.72 13.39
C GLY A 242 3.10 -22.04 12.47
N ALA A 243 1.83 -22.43 12.58
CA ALA A 243 0.75 -21.85 11.78
C ALA A 243 0.50 -20.37 12.11
N ILE A 244 0.54 -20.00 13.39
CA ILE A 244 0.37 -18.61 13.85
C ILE A 244 1.53 -17.73 13.33
N LEU A 245 2.77 -18.23 13.37
CA LEU A 245 3.93 -17.50 12.87
C LEU A 245 3.86 -17.26 11.35
N ARG A 246 3.50 -18.28 10.56
CA ARG A 246 3.34 -18.14 9.10
C ARG A 246 2.28 -17.10 8.75
N TRP A 247 1.11 -17.22 9.39
CA TRP A 247 0.02 -16.28 9.17
C TRP A 247 0.37 -14.86 9.61
N GLY A 248 0.96 -14.69 10.79
CA GLY A 248 1.36 -13.38 11.30
C GLY A 248 2.30 -12.68 10.33
N ASN A 249 3.31 -13.40 9.86
CA ASN A 249 4.23 -12.91 8.84
C ASN A 249 3.53 -12.53 7.52
N GLY A 250 2.59 -13.36 7.05
CA GLY A 250 1.79 -13.08 5.86
C GLY A 250 0.95 -11.79 5.98
N CYS A 251 0.30 -11.60 7.12
CA CYS A 251 -0.49 -10.39 7.39
C CYS A 251 0.36 -9.12 7.42
N VAL A 252 1.53 -9.15 8.08
CA VAL A 252 2.44 -8.00 8.11
C VAL A 252 2.94 -7.65 6.71
N ARG A 253 3.38 -8.64 5.94
CA ARG A 253 3.83 -8.44 4.54
C ARG A 253 2.72 -7.83 3.67
N SER A 254 1.49 -8.30 3.83
CA SER A 254 0.32 -7.74 3.15
C SER A 254 0.07 -6.28 3.55
N ALA A 255 0.12 -5.97 4.84
CA ALA A 255 -0.04 -4.61 5.35
C ALA A 255 1.05 -3.65 4.82
N ILE A 256 2.32 -4.08 4.80
CA ILE A 256 3.44 -3.31 4.23
C ILE A 256 3.20 -3.06 2.72
N THR A 257 2.77 -4.09 1.99
CA THR A 257 2.51 -3.99 0.54
C THR A 257 1.39 -3.00 0.25
N LYS A 258 0.32 -3.02 1.05
CA LYS A 258 -0.78 -2.07 0.97
C LYS A 258 -0.30 -0.64 1.29
N LEU A 259 0.48 -0.47 2.36
CA LEU A 259 1.07 0.83 2.72
C LEU A 259 1.91 1.41 1.57
N ARG A 260 2.75 0.61 0.93
CA ARG A 260 3.56 1.05 -0.24
C ARG A 260 2.70 1.50 -1.42
N LYS A 261 1.64 0.75 -1.73
CA LYS A 261 0.67 1.13 -2.78
C LYS A 261 0.00 2.46 -2.44
N ASP A 262 -0.37 2.65 -1.17
CA ASP A 262 -0.98 3.88 -0.67
C ASP A 262 -0.04 5.08 -0.75
N ILE A 263 1.21 4.92 -0.30
CA ILE A 263 2.25 5.95 -0.41
C ILE A 263 2.46 6.35 -1.88
N THR A 264 2.57 5.37 -2.78
CA THR A 264 2.73 5.62 -4.23
C THR A 264 1.54 6.40 -4.82
N ARG A 265 0.32 6.11 -4.35
CA ARG A 265 -0.88 6.86 -4.77
C ARG A 265 -0.86 8.29 -4.24
N ALA A 266 -0.52 8.48 -2.98
CA ALA A 266 -0.39 9.79 -2.36
C ALA A 266 0.67 10.65 -3.05
N GLN A 267 1.83 10.06 -3.41
CA GLN A 267 2.86 10.74 -4.18
C GLN A 267 2.33 11.30 -5.52
N LYS A 268 1.58 10.48 -6.26
CA LYS A 268 0.94 10.89 -7.52
C LYS A 268 -0.12 11.96 -7.30
N SER A 269 -0.88 11.90 -6.21
CA SER A 269 -1.86 12.93 -5.85
C SER A 269 -1.19 14.27 -5.59
N ILE A 270 -0.16 14.29 -4.73
CA ILE A 270 0.58 15.51 -4.37
C ILE A 270 1.19 16.17 -5.61
N SER A 271 1.80 15.38 -6.51
CA SER A 271 2.34 15.90 -7.77
C SER A 271 1.27 16.59 -8.63
N ARG A 272 0.07 16.01 -8.73
CA ARG A 272 -1.06 16.60 -9.47
C ARG A 272 -1.65 17.84 -8.77
N GLU A 273 -1.72 17.81 -7.44
CA GLU A 273 -2.16 18.94 -6.62
C GLU A 273 -1.23 20.14 -6.79
N MET A 274 0.10 19.92 -6.73
CA MET A 274 1.09 20.98 -6.97
C MET A 274 0.91 21.64 -8.35
N GLU A 275 0.61 20.85 -9.39
CA GLU A 275 0.36 21.41 -10.72
C GLU A 275 -0.90 22.28 -10.77
N ALA A 276 -1.97 21.82 -10.10
CA ALA A 276 -3.20 22.59 -9.96
C ALA A 276 -2.95 23.89 -9.17
N ASP A 277 -2.19 23.83 -8.09
CA ASP A 277 -1.85 24.98 -7.25
C ASP A 277 -1.00 26.01 -7.98
N ILE A 278 0.03 25.57 -8.73
CA ILE A 278 0.83 26.47 -9.57
C ILE A 278 -0.05 27.16 -10.60
N ARG A 279 -0.92 26.42 -11.27
CA ARG A 279 -1.85 26.98 -12.27
C ARG A 279 -2.80 28.01 -11.67
N GLU A 280 -3.32 27.75 -10.47
CA GLU A 280 -4.19 28.66 -9.72
C GLU A 280 -3.44 29.94 -9.36
N LYS A 281 -2.24 29.81 -8.76
CA LYS A 281 -1.42 30.95 -8.34
C LYS A 281 -0.91 31.80 -9.50
N LEU A 282 -0.62 31.18 -10.65
CA LEU A 282 -0.19 31.88 -11.86
C LEU A 282 -1.35 32.44 -12.69
N GLU A 283 -2.62 32.14 -12.37
CA GLU A 283 -3.76 32.61 -13.16
C GLU A 283 -3.80 34.14 -13.33
N PRO A 284 -3.61 34.98 -12.28
CA PRO A 284 -3.59 36.43 -12.43
C PRO A 284 -2.46 36.88 -13.37
N LEU A 285 -1.29 36.26 -13.24
CA LEU A 285 -0.13 36.57 -14.07
C LEU A 285 -0.36 36.19 -15.54
N TYR A 286 -0.95 35.03 -15.78
CA TYR A 286 -1.33 34.59 -17.12
C TYR A 286 -2.34 35.53 -17.79
N LYS A 287 -3.37 35.98 -17.07
CA LYS A 287 -4.34 36.96 -17.58
C LYS A 287 -3.66 38.25 -17.99
N ARG A 288 -2.84 38.80 -17.09
CA ARG A 288 -2.08 40.04 -17.31
C ARG A 288 -1.15 39.94 -18.52
N CYS A 289 -0.44 38.82 -18.67
CA CYS A 289 0.44 38.59 -19.81
C CYS A 289 -0.31 38.45 -21.14
N ALA A 290 -1.55 37.96 -21.14
CA ALA A 290 -2.38 37.77 -22.33
C ALA A 290 -3.04 39.06 -22.85
N GLU A 291 -3.18 40.09 -22.01
CA GLU A 291 -3.85 41.35 -22.34
C GLU A 291 -3.05 42.23 -23.31
N HIS A 292 -1.73 42.07 -23.38
CA HIS A 292 -0.90 42.83 -24.30
C HIS A 292 -1.29 42.58 -25.78
N SER A 293 -1.25 43.63 -26.60
CA SER A 293 -1.68 43.56 -28.02
C SER A 293 -0.84 44.40 -28.99
N LYS A 294 0.12 45.20 -28.50
CA LYS A 294 0.92 46.15 -29.30
C LYS A 294 2.28 45.58 -29.73
N GLN A 295 2.98 46.27 -30.63
CA GLN A 295 4.38 45.97 -30.99
C GLN A 295 5.25 45.81 -29.74
N GLY A 296 6.08 44.76 -29.69
CA GLY A 296 6.85 44.37 -28.50
C GLY A 296 6.03 43.69 -27.39
N ALA A 297 4.78 43.26 -27.65
CA ALA A 297 3.96 42.56 -26.66
C ALA A 297 4.63 41.28 -26.14
N ARG A 298 5.31 40.52 -27.01
CA ARG A 298 6.01 39.30 -26.63
C ARG A 298 7.03 39.58 -25.53
N ASP A 299 7.94 40.51 -25.75
CA ASP A 299 9.03 40.78 -24.81
C ASP A 299 8.51 41.39 -23.51
N ARG A 300 7.49 42.26 -23.57
CA ARG A 300 6.83 42.80 -22.38
C ARG A 300 6.12 41.73 -21.57
N SER A 301 5.33 40.87 -22.20
CA SER A 301 4.66 39.76 -21.53
C SER A 301 5.65 38.78 -20.92
N LEU A 302 6.75 38.48 -21.61
CA LEU A 302 7.80 37.60 -21.07
C LEU A 302 8.53 38.24 -19.91
N LYS A 303 8.84 39.54 -19.99
CA LYS A 303 9.40 40.29 -18.87
C LYS A 303 8.45 40.27 -17.67
N TRP A 304 7.17 40.56 -17.86
CA TRP A 304 6.18 40.55 -16.79
C TRP A 304 5.98 39.16 -16.21
N PHE A 305 5.94 38.13 -17.06
CA PHE A 305 5.87 36.76 -16.60
C PHE A 305 7.11 36.42 -15.75
N ARG A 306 8.30 36.78 -16.23
CA ARG A 306 9.57 36.60 -15.51
C ARG A 306 9.57 37.28 -14.14
N ASP A 307 9.19 38.55 -14.10
CA ASP A 307 9.18 39.39 -12.90
C ASP A 307 8.08 38.95 -11.91
N GLY A 308 7.00 38.34 -12.41
CA GLY A 308 5.88 37.85 -11.60
C GLY A 308 6.08 36.45 -11.01
N LEU A 309 7.12 35.70 -11.41
CA LEU A 309 7.47 34.42 -10.82
C LEU A 309 8.27 34.64 -9.52
N THR A 310 7.56 34.82 -8.41
CA THR A 310 8.15 35.11 -7.09
C THR A 310 8.30 33.85 -6.23
N ASP A 311 9.21 33.90 -5.26
CA ASP A 311 9.41 32.85 -4.26
C ASP A 311 8.14 32.54 -3.45
N ASP A 312 7.28 33.54 -3.23
CA ASP A 312 6.01 33.41 -2.51
C ASP A 312 5.05 32.41 -3.17
N ILE A 313 4.98 32.42 -4.51
CA ILE A 313 4.15 31.47 -5.26
C ILE A 313 4.62 30.04 -5.00
N TYR A 314 5.93 29.80 -5.14
CA TYR A 314 6.51 28.48 -4.97
C TYR A 314 6.45 28.02 -3.51
N SER A 315 6.74 28.91 -2.55
CA SER A 315 6.63 28.65 -1.12
C SER A 315 5.23 28.22 -0.73
N THR A 316 4.20 28.93 -1.21
CA THR A 316 2.81 28.57 -0.94
C THR A 316 2.43 27.19 -1.49
N VAL A 317 2.88 26.87 -2.72
CA VAL A 317 2.64 25.54 -3.32
C VAL A 317 3.35 24.44 -2.53
N ILE A 318 4.61 24.66 -2.14
CA ILE A 318 5.38 23.69 -1.36
C ILE A 318 4.76 23.47 0.03
N GLU A 319 4.33 24.52 0.73
CA GLU A 319 3.69 24.37 2.05
C GLU A 319 2.36 23.61 1.95
N ARG A 320 1.57 23.82 0.88
CA ARG A 320 0.36 23.03 0.63
C ARG A 320 0.71 21.57 0.33
N ALA A 321 1.72 21.30 -0.49
CA ALA A 321 2.20 19.96 -0.78
C ALA A 321 2.72 19.24 0.48
N VAL A 322 3.48 19.94 1.33
CA VAL A 322 3.98 19.42 2.62
C VAL A 322 2.82 19.08 3.56
N ARG A 323 1.77 19.91 3.61
CA ARG A 323 0.57 19.63 4.38
C ARG A 323 -0.16 18.38 3.86
N SER A 324 -0.43 18.31 2.55
CA SER A 324 -1.05 17.14 1.91
C SER A 324 -0.24 15.86 2.15
N LEU A 325 1.10 15.96 2.07
CA LEU A 325 2.02 14.85 2.38
C LEU A 325 1.83 14.38 3.82
N ARG A 326 1.94 15.28 4.81
CA ARG A 326 1.82 14.92 6.22
C ARG A 326 0.47 14.31 6.55
N GLU A 327 -0.62 14.90 6.08
CA GLU A 327 -1.98 14.42 6.35
C GLU A 327 -2.26 13.08 5.66
N GLY A 328 -1.82 12.92 4.40
CA GLY A 328 -1.91 11.67 3.66
C GLY A 328 -1.13 10.56 4.36
N MET A 329 0.15 10.79 4.65
CA MET A 329 1.02 9.81 5.28
C MET A 329 0.58 9.44 6.70
N LYS A 330 0.07 10.40 7.49
CA LYS A 330 -0.49 10.13 8.83
C LYS A 330 -1.65 9.14 8.78
N ARG A 331 -2.56 9.31 7.82
CA ARG A 331 -3.69 8.37 7.65
C ARG A 331 -3.22 6.98 7.23
N HIS A 332 -2.26 6.89 6.30
CA HIS A 332 -1.76 5.60 5.81
C HIS A 332 -0.97 4.84 6.88
N VAL A 333 -0.06 5.51 7.59
CA VAL A 333 0.67 4.91 8.71
C VAL A 333 -0.28 4.48 9.84
N ALA A 334 -1.25 5.32 10.21
CA ALA A 334 -2.25 4.92 11.22
C ALA A 334 -3.05 3.69 10.79
N THR A 335 -3.42 3.60 9.51
CA THR A 335 -4.14 2.44 8.95
C THR A 335 -3.28 1.17 8.98
N TYR A 336 -1.99 1.29 8.64
CA TYR A 336 -1.00 0.21 8.70
C TYR A 336 -0.83 -0.29 10.14
N THR A 337 -0.56 0.62 11.07
CA THR A 337 -0.40 0.30 12.49
C THR A 337 -1.65 -0.35 13.06
N ALA A 338 -2.84 0.20 12.75
CA ALA A 338 -4.10 -0.40 13.18
C ALA A 338 -4.31 -1.81 12.60
N GLN A 339 -3.95 -2.06 11.33
CA GLN A 339 -4.05 -3.38 10.73
C GLN A 339 -3.18 -4.41 11.47
N ILE A 340 -1.93 -4.06 11.81
CA ILE A 340 -1.04 -4.98 12.54
C ILE A 340 -1.49 -5.14 14.00
N LYS A 341 -1.85 -4.05 14.69
CA LYS A 341 -2.37 -4.15 16.07
C LYS A 341 -3.62 -5.01 16.15
N ASN A 342 -4.53 -4.88 15.19
CA ASN A 342 -5.73 -5.73 15.11
C ASN A 342 -5.42 -7.21 14.77
N MET A 343 -4.17 -7.55 14.40
CA MET A 343 -3.77 -8.97 14.31
C MET A 343 -3.64 -9.58 15.70
N VAL A 344 -3.28 -8.79 16.71
CA VAL A 344 -3.28 -9.25 18.10
C VAL A 344 -4.69 -9.12 18.63
N PRO A 345 -5.25 -10.21 19.17
CA PRO A 345 -6.54 -10.13 19.81
C PRO A 345 -6.34 -9.31 21.08
N GLU A 346 -6.87 -8.09 21.08
CA GLU A 346 -7.22 -7.44 22.34
C GLU A 346 -8.24 -8.34 23.04
N VAL A 347 -7.79 -9.04 24.08
CA VAL A 347 -8.68 -9.62 25.08
C VAL A 347 -9.30 -8.46 25.86
N ARG A 348 -10.39 -7.93 25.30
CA ARG A 348 -11.42 -7.21 26.05
C ARG A 348 -12.69 -8.05 26.02
N ILE A 349 -12.69 -9.15 26.76
CA ILE A 349 -13.93 -9.75 27.26
C ILE A 349 -14.45 -8.82 28.36
N ARG A 350 -15.00 -7.67 27.99
CA ARG A 350 -15.96 -6.95 28.83
C ARG A 350 -16.97 -6.25 27.92
N ARG A 351 -18.17 -6.84 27.90
CA ARG A 351 -19.43 -6.41 27.27
C ARG A 351 -19.56 -6.67 25.76
N LEU A 352 -19.68 -7.94 25.40
CA LEU A 352 -20.39 -8.39 24.19
C LEU A 352 -21.82 -8.89 24.49
N SER A 353 -22.44 -8.49 25.60
CA SER A 353 -23.79 -8.95 25.97
C SER A 353 -24.84 -7.86 26.03
N ALA A 354 -24.63 -6.68 25.45
CA ALA A 354 -25.63 -5.62 25.57
C ALA A 354 -26.13 -5.07 24.24
N TYR A 355 -25.30 -4.48 23.37
CA TYR A 355 -25.88 -3.70 22.27
C TYR A 355 -24.93 -3.56 21.07
N ILE A 356 -25.47 -3.90 19.90
CA ILE A 356 -25.26 -3.29 18.56
C ILE A 356 -24.36 -4.03 17.55
N PRO A 357 -24.78 -4.07 16.26
CA PRO A 357 -24.14 -4.80 15.17
C PRO A 357 -23.04 -3.98 14.46
N ASP A 358 -22.01 -4.67 13.97
CA ASP A 358 -21.29 -4.36 12.71
C ASP A 358 -20.45 -5.59 12.32
N GLU A 359 -21.01 -6.39 11.42
CA GLU A 359 -20.68 -7.81 11.14
C GLU A 359 -19.34 -8.07 10.43
N VAL A 360 -18.48 -7.08 10.20
CA VAL A 360 -17.20 -7.30 9.48
C VAL A 360 -15.97 -7.00 10.33
N THR A 361 -16.11 -6.26 11.43
CA THR A 361 -14.98 -5.89 12.30
C THR A 361 -14.77 -6.88 13.45
N LEU A 362 -15.79 -7.66 13.82
CA LEU A 362 -15.69 -8.68 14.87
C LEU A 362 -14.92 -9.94 14.42
N LEU A 363 -15.05 -10.32 13.15
CA LEU A 363 -14.39 -11.51 12.58
C LEU A 363 -12.86 -11.37 12.47
N TRP A 364 -12.32 -10.15 12.58
CA TRP A 364 -10.87 -9.91 12.53
C TRP A 364 -10.24 -9.78 13.91
N ARG A 365 -10.96 -9.27 14.92
CA ARG A 365 -10.44 -9.04 16.28
C ARG A 365 -10.27 -10.31 17.12
N LEU A 366 -10.86 -11.42 16.67
CA LEU A 366 -10.79 -12.71 17.36
C LEU A 366 -9.72 -13.65 16.80
N LYS A 367 -8.88 -13.28 15.82
CA LYS A 367 -8.18 -14.30 15.02
C LYS A 367 -7.11 -15.13 15.75
N ILE A 368 -6.19 -14.56 16.54
CA ILE A 368 -5.23 -15.41 17.29
C ILE A 368 -5.93 -16.16 18.42
N GLU A 369 -6.89 -15.53 19.10
CA GLU A 369 -7.65 -16.19 20.17
C GLU A 369 -8.55 -17.29 19.62
N ALA A 370 -9.21 -17.09 18.48
CA ALA A 370 -10.00 -18.10 17.76
C ALA A 370 -9.12 -19.21 17.17
N ARG A 371 -7.86 -18.91 16.82
CA ARG A 371 -6.89 -19.94 16.42
C ARG A 371 -6.36 -20.73 17.59
N MET A 372 -6.23 -20.10 18.75
CA MET A 372 -5.85 -20.78 19.99
C MET A 372 -7.06 -21.41 20.69
N SER A 373 -8.28 -20.98 20.36
CA SER A 373 -9.55 -21.44 20.93
C SER A 373 -9.72 -22.95 20.84
N PRO A 374 -9.43 -23.61 19.71
CA PRO A 374 -9.41 -25.06 19.67
C PRO A 374 -8.57 -25.69 20.77
N ILE A 375 -7.45 -25.08 21.19
CA ILE A 375 -6.55 -25.58 22.24
C ILE A 375 -7.27 -25.67 23.59
N TRP A 376 -8.23 -24.78 23.89
CA TRP A 376 -8.88 -24.72 25.20
C TRP A 376 -10.41 -24.92 25.19
N ASP A 377 -11.10 -24.62 24.10
CA ASP A 377 -12.54 -24.83 23.91
C ASP A 377 -12.78 -26.16 23.18
N GLN A 378 -13.48 -27.09 23.82
CA GLN A 378 -13.80 -28.40 23.25
C GLN A 378 -15.26 -28.48 22.79
N PRO A 379 -15.54 -29.04 21.61
CA PRO A 379 -16.83 -29.66 21.34
C PRO A 379 -16.93 -30.97 22.13
N LEU A 380 -18.06 -31.18 22.83
CA LEU A 380 -18.33 -32.39 23.62
C LEU A 380 -18.25 -33.64 22.72
N PRO A 381 -17.49 -34.69 23.09
CA PRO A 381 -17.27 -35.83 22.23
C PRO A 381 -18.42 -36.82 22.32
N SER A 382 -19.18 -36.97 21.23
CA SER A 382 -19.81 -38.26 20.93
C SER A 382 -18.88 -39.03 19.98
N LYS A 383 -18.75 -40.35 20.13
CA LYS A 383 -17.96 -41.20 19.21
C LYS A 383 -18.26 -40.94 17.72
N PRO A 384 -19.54 -40.81 17.29
CA PRO A 384 -19.88 -40.48 15.91
C PRO A 384 -19.23 -39.18 15.43
N PHE A 385 -19.18 -38.18 16.31
CA PHE A 385 -18.61 -36.86 16.00
C PHE A 385 -17.09 -36.90 15.81
N ALA A 386 -16.37 -37.82 16.48
CA ALA A 386 -14.93 -37.98 16.28
C ALA A 386 -14.61 -38.58 14.90
N GLU A 387 -15.37 -39.57 14.45
CA GLU A 387 -15.22 -40.19 13.13
C GLU A 387 -15.54 -39.18 12.01
N GLU A 388 -16.62 -38.40 12.16
CA GLU A 388 -16.97 -37.33 11.22
C GLU A 388 -15.88 -36.26 11.11
N ARG A 389 -15.28 -35.84 12.24
CA ARG A 389 -14.17 -34.88 12.24
C ARG A 389 -12.92 -35.44 11.56
N SER A 390 -12.59 -36.71 11.78
CA SER A 390 -11.46 -37.36 11.11
C SER A 390 -11.66 -37.39 9.60
N HIS A 391 -12.86 -37.76 9.14
CA HIS A 391 -13.21 -37.76 7.73
C HIS A 391 -13.19 -36.35 7.11
N ALA A 392 -13.67 -35.33 7.85
CA ALA A 392 -13.57 -33.94 7.43
C ALA A 392 -12.12 -33.47 7.29
N ALA A 393 -11.22 -33.87 8.19
CA ALA A 393 -9.80 -33.52 8.13
C ALA A 393 -9.12 -34.04 6.86
N VAL A 394 -9.45 -35.27 6.41
CA VAL A 394 -8.92 -35.84 5.16
C VAL A 394 -9.39 -35.02 3.96
N LYS A 395 -10.67 -34.64 3.90
CA LYS A 395 -11.18 -33.78 2.80
C LYS A 395 -10.53 -32.40 2.78
N LEU A 396 -10.20 -31.85 3.96
CA LEU A 396 -9.50 -30.57 4.05
C LEU A 396 -8.07 -30.67 3.52
N ASP A 397 -7.41 -31.83 3.62
CA ASP A 397 -6.12 -32.07 2.97
C ASP A 397 -6.22 -32.08 1.45
N ASP A 398 -7.23 -32.74 0.88
CA ASP A 398 -7.47 -32.70 -0.57
C ASP A 398 -7.70 -31.26 -1.08
N ILE A 399 -8.34 -30.42 -0.26
CA ILE A 399 -8.55 -29.00 -0.56
C ILE A 399 -7.22 -28.23 -0.49
N LEU A 400 -6.38 -28.45 0.54
CA LEU A 400 -5.07 -27.81 0.64
C LEU A 400 -4.18 -28.17 -0.56
N ASP A 401 -4.11 -29.45 -0.93
CA ASP A 401 -3.36 -29.91 -2.10
C ASP A 401 -3.86 -29.26 -3.40
N SER A 402 -5.17 -29.05 -3.50
CA SER A 402 -5.78 -28.36 -4.64
C SER A 402 -5.43 -26.87 -4.68
N ILE A 403 -5.38 -26.22 -3.52
CA ILE A 403 -4.95 -24.82 -3.42
C ILE A 403 -3.46 -24.68 -3.75
N ASP A 404 -2.61 -25.59 -3.31
CA ASP A 404 -1.18 -25.54 -3.57
C ASP A 404 -0.85 -25.84 -5.04
N ARG A 405 -1.59 -26.75 -5.69
CA ARG A 405 -1.54 -26.91 -7.15
C ARG A 405 -1.94 -25.63 -7.87
N LEU A 406 -3.01 -24.97 -7.43
CA LEU A 406 -3.43 -23.68 -8.01
C LEU A 406 -2.34 -22.61 -7.85
N LYS A 407 -1.70 -22.51 -6.67
CA LYS A 407 -0.58 -21.59 -6.42
C LYS A 407 0.60 -21.86 -7.37
N ALA A 408 0.95 -23.13 -7.57
CA ALA A 408 2.02 -23.53 -8.49
C ALA A 408 1.68 -23.13 -9.95
N GLU A 409 0.44 -23.38 -10.40
CA GLU A 409 -0.02 -23.02 -11.76
C GLU A 409 0.03 -21.51 -12.03
N ILE A 410 -0.29 -20.68 -11.03
CA ILE A 410 -0.23 -19.21 -11.16
C ILE A 410 1.18 -18.63 -10.95
N GLY A 411 2.17 -19.48 -10.63
CA GLY A 411 3.56 -19.09 -10.42
C GLY A 411 3.82 -18.37 -9.09
N VAL A 412 3.03 -18.67 -8.06
CA VAL A 412 3.33 -18.22 -6.69
C VAL A 412 4.45 -19.11 -6.15
N PRO A 413 5.58 -18.54 -5.71
CA PRO A 413 6.66 -19.34 -5.12
C PRO A 413 6.13 -20.12 -3.93
N SER A 414 6.58 -21.37 -3.74
CA SER A 414 6.31 -22.10 -2.51
C SER A 414 6.85 -21.31 -1.31
N ASP A 415 6.10 -21.31 -0.21
CA ASP A 415 6.47 -20.58 1.02
C ASP A 415 7.84 -21.01 1.59
N GLU A 416 8.37 -22.17 1.15
CA GLU A 416 9.66 -22.74 1.57
C GLU A 416 10.90 -21.96 1.10
N HIS A 417 10.80 -21.05 0.12
CA HIS A 417 11.96 -20.32 -0.42
C HIS A 417 12.18 -18.93 0.20
N PHE A 418 11.51 -18.62 1.32
CA PHE A 418 11.59 -17.31 1.99
C PHE A 418 12.07 -17.38 3.45
N GLU A 419 12.72 -18.48 3.86
CA GLU A 419 13.44 -18.56 5.13
C GLU A 419 14.76 -17.81 5.13
#